data_AF-A0A519ETS4-F1
#
_entry.id   AF-A0A519ETS4-F1
#
_cell.length_a   1.000
_cell.length_b   1.000
_cell.length_c   1.000
_cell.angle_alpha   90.00
_cell.angle_beta   90.00
_cell.angle_gamma   90.00
#
_symmetry.space_group_name_H-M   'P 1'
#
loop_
_entity.id
_entity.type
_entity.pdbx_description
1 polymer ?
#
loop_
_entity_poly.entity_id
_entity_poly.type
_entity_poly.pdbx_seq_one_letter_code
_entity_poly.pdbx_strand_id
1 'polypeptide(L)'
;MTLKPNERNARFWQITLLAVILVAWHVASRNQQFAFFVGEPIQVAGRIWSWFMPFDVPANALFPEGIKGNADVYLHLGTTLLETVLAFVIGTVLGLACGLWLALAPTASLILDPYIKAANSMPRVIL
;
A
#
# COMPACT_ATOMS: atom_id res chain seq x y z
N MET A 1 38.11 22.76 -10.36
CA MET A 1 37.37 22.82 -9.09
C MET A 1 36.91 21.43 -8.72
N THR A 2 37.52 20.81 -7.71
CA THR A 2 37.24 19.43 -7.30
C THR A 2 36.08 19.42 -6.31
N LEU A 3 34.88 19.10 -6.78
CA LEU A 3 33.69 18.95 -5.94
C LEU A 3 33.86 17.67 -5.11
N LYS A 4 34.38 17.78 -3.87
CA LYS A 4 34.36 16.70 -2.89
C LYS A 4 33.08 16.78 -2.04
N PRO A 5 32.44 15.66 -1.69
CA PRO A 5 31.35 15.65 -0.72
C PRO A 5 31.83 16.20 0.63
N ASN A 6 31.08 17.16 1.18
CA ASN A 6 31.28 17.77 2.49
C ASN A 6 29.89 18.00 3.10
N GLU A 7 29.75 18.08 4.43
CA GLU A 7 28.46 18.24 5.13
C GLU A 7 27.66 19.45 4.62
N ARG A 8 28.37 20.54 4.26
CA ARG A 8 27.75 21.75 3.70
C ARG A 8 27.14 21.54 2.29
N ASN A 9 27.64 20.56 1.54
CA ASN A 9 27.19 20.23 0.17
C ASN A 9 26.44 18.90 0.11
N ALA A 10 26.12 18.28 1.26
CA ALA A 10 25.49 16.97 1.31
C ALA A 10 24.13 16.94 0.61
N ARG A 11 23.31 17.99 0.78
CA ARG A 11 22.01 18.12 0.11
C ARG A 11 22.13 18.15 -1.42
N PHE A 12 23.17 18.81 -1.94
CA PHE A 12 23.42 18.84 -3.38
C PHE A 12 23.71 17.43 -3.90
N TRP A 13 24.62 16.70 -3.25
CA TRP A 13 24.94 15.31 -3.62
C TRP A 13 23.75 14.36 -3.49
N GLN A 14 22.90 14.54 -2.47
CA GLN A 14 21.66 13.76 -2.30
C GLN A 14 20.68 14.00 -3.46
N ILE A 15 20.45 15.26 -3.84
CA ILE A 15 19.58 15.60 -4.98
C ILE A 15 20.18 15.08 -6.29
N THR A 16 21.49 15.22 -6.49
CA THR A 16 22.17 14.68 -7.67
C THR A 16 22.04 13.16 -7.75
N LEU A 17 22.25 12.45 -6.63
CA LEU A 17 22.09 11.00 -6.58
C LEU A 17 20.64 10.59 -6.90
N LEU A 18 19.66 11.26 -6.29
CA LEU A 18 18.25 11.02 -6.57
C LEU A 18 17.93 11.22 -8.06
N ALA A 19 18.41 12.32 -8.66
CA ALA A 19 18.22 12.60 -10.07
C ALA A 19 18.85 11.50 -10.96
N VAL A 20 20.08 11.06 -10.64
CA VAL A 20 20.74 9.96 -11.37
C VAL A 20 19.94 8.66 -11.28
N ILE A 21 19.43 8.31 -10.10
CA ILE A 21 18.60 7.12 -9.90
C ILE A 21 17.31 7.21 -10.73
N LEU A 22 16.63 8.35 -10.71
CA LEU A 22 15.39 8.54 -11.46
C LEU A 22 15.62 8.48 -12.98
N VAL A 23 16.72 9.06 -13.47
CA VAL A 23 17.10 8.98 -14.90
C VAL A 23 17.44 7.54 -15.28
N ALA A 24 18.22 6.84 -14.45
CA ALA A 24 18.56 5.44 -14.69
C ALA A 24 17.31 4.55 -14.73
N TRP A 25 16.36 4.76 -13.81
CA TRP A 25 15.06 4.07 -13.82
C TRP A 25 14.27 4.40 -15.08
N HIS A 26 14.13 5.67 -15.44
CA HIS A 26 13.39 6.05 -16.65
C HIS A 26 14.01 5.47 -17.94
N VAL A 27 15.34 5.40 -18.01
CA VAL A 27 16.05 4.77 -19.13
C VAL A 27 15.82 3.26 -19.13
N ALA A 28 15.90 2.60 -17.98
CA ALA A 28 15.64 1.17 -17.85
C ALA A 28 14.19 0.80 -18.21
N SER A 29 13.22 1.65 -17.84
CA SER A 29 11.81 1.47 -18.17
C SER A 29 11.48 1.76 -19.64
N ARG A 30 12.44 2.15 -20.49
CA ARG A 30 12.20 2.19 -21.95
C ARG A 30 12.03 0.81 -22.56
N ASN A 31 12.56 -0.23 -21.91
CA ASN A 31 12.29 -1.60 -22.30
C ASN A 31 10.93 -2.04 -21.73
N GLN A 32 9.97 -2.36 -22.61
CA GLN A 32 8.61 -2.75 -22.22
C GLN A 32 8.57 -3.92 -21.23
N GLN A 33 9.53 -4.83 -21.30
CA GLN A 33 9.61 -5.99 -20.41
C GLN A 33 9.97 -5.56 -18.98
N PHE A 34 10.80 -4.52 -18.81
CA PHE A 34 11.11 -3.92 -17.51
C PHE A 34 10.02 -2.96 -17.01
N ALA A 35 9.40 -2.20 -17.92
CA ALA A 35 8.27 -1.33 -17.59
C ALA A 35 7.07 -2.12 -17.05
N PHE A 36 6.87 -3.36 -17.51
CA PHE A 36 5.82 -4.22 -16.98
C PHE A 36 6.01 -4.55 -15.48
N PHE A 37 7.24 -4.84 -15.05
CA PHE A 37 7.51 -5.21 -13.65
C PHE A 37 7.63 -4.02 -12.70
N VAL A 38 8.20 -2.90 -13.17
CA VAL A 38 8.59 -1.78 -12.29
C VAL A 38 7.76 -0.51 -12.56
N GLY A 39 7.06 -0.45 -13.70
CA GLY A 39 6.30 0.72 -14.13
C GLY A 39 7.19 1.84 -14.69
N GLU A 40 6.56 2.73 -15.46
CA GLU A 40 7.19 3.97 -15.94
C GLU A 40 7.07 5.06 -14.87
N PRO A 41 8.19 5.68 -14.42
CA PRO A 41 8.19 6.57 -13.27
C PRO A 41 7.28 7.80 -13.47
N ILE A 42 7.17 8.31 -14.70
CA ILE A 42 6.31 9.45 -15.03
C ILE A 42 4.83 9.08 -14.90
N GLN A 43 4.43 7.90 -15.40
CA GLN A 43 3.05 7.43 -15.28
C GLN A 43 2.67 7.11 -13.83
N VAL A 44 3.62 6.53 -13.06
CA VAL A 44 3.43 6.28 -11.62
C VAL A 44 3.19 7.59 -10.88
N ALA A 45 3.95 8.64 -11.17
CA ALA A 45 3.73 9.96 -10.58
C ALA A 45 2.35 10.52 -10.92
N GLY A 46 1.90 10.39 -12.18
CA GLY A 46 0.55 10.80 -12.59
C GLY A 46 -0.56 10.01 -11.87
N ARG A 47 -0.35 8.71 -11.66
CA ARG A 47 -1.29 7.87 -10.90
C ARG A 47 -1.37 8.29 -9.42
N ILE A 48 -0.21 8.51 -8.78
CA ILE A 48 -0.15 9.04 -7.41
C ILE A 48 -0.89 10.38 -7.32
N TRP A 49 -0.72 11.26 -8.32
CA TRP A 49 -1.44 12.52 -8.34
C TRP A 49 -2.97 12.31 -8.37
N SER A 50 -3.47 11.47 -9.29
CA SER A 50 -4.91 11.20 -9.43
C SER A 50 -5.55 10.65 -8.15
N TRP A 51 -4.78 9.89 -7.38
CA TRP A 51 -5.18 9.27 -6.13
C TRP A 51 -5.33 10.24 -4.96
N PHE A 52 -4.48 11.27 -4.89
CA PHE A 52 -4.40 12.17 -3.73
C PHE A 52 -4.93 13.57 -3.99
N MET A 53 -4.81 14.08 -5.22
CA MET A 53 -5.16 15.46 -5.53
C MET A 53 -6.60 15.53 -6.08
N PRO A 54 -7.44 16.47 -5.60
CA PRO A 54 -8.81 16.65 -6.08
C PRO A 54 -8.93 17.57 -7.31
N PHE A 55 -7.80 17.97 -7.90
CA PHE A 55 -7.76 18.91 -9.02
C PHE A 55 -7.02 18.32 -10.22
N ASP A 56 -7.60 18.57 -11.40
CA ASP A 56 -7.12 18.06 -12.67
C ASP A 56 -5.84 18.78 -13.11
N VAL A 57 -4.91 18.02 -13.68
CA VAL A 57 -3.75 18.55 -14.39
C VAL A 57 -4.10 18.60 -15.88
N PRO A 58 -4.11 19.78 -16.51
CA PRO A 58 -4.39 19.88 -17.93
C PRO A 58 -3.30 19.18 -18.76
N ALA A 59 -3.65 18.83 -20.00
CA ALA A 59 -2.74 18.23 -20.96
C ALA A 59 -1.43 19.05 -21.08
N ASN A 60 -0.30 18.36 -20.96
CA ASN A 60 1.02 18.98 -21.01
C ASN A 60 2.03 18.05 -21.70
N ALA A 61 3.28 18.51 -21.86
CA ALA A 61 4.33 17.76 -22.57
C ALA A 61 4.69 16.40 -21.93
N LEU A 62 4.41 16.21 -20.64
CA LEU A 62 4.65 14.97 -19.90
C LEU A 62 3.40 14.06 -19.86
N PHE A 63 2.21 14.66 -19.90
CA PHE A 63 0.91 13.99 -19.84
C PHE A 63 0.00 14.55 -20.97
N PRO A 64 0.07 13.98 -22.18
CA PRO A 64 -0.68 14.47 -23.34
C PRO A 64 -2.20 14.42 -23.15
N GLU A 65 -2.69 13.49 -22.34
CA GLU A 65 -4.13 13.30 -22.07
C GLU A 65 -4.61 14.05 -20.81
N GLY A 66 -3.69 14.69 -20.07
CA GLY A 66 -3.96 15.26 -18.74
C GLY A 66 -4.12 14.18 -17.66
N ILE A 67 -4.25 14.62 -16.41
CA ILE A 67 -4.48 13.73 -15.25
C ILE A 67 -5.73 14.22 -14.53
N LYS A 68 -6.68 13.31 -14.29
CA LYS A 68 -7.86 13.62 -13.47
C LYS A 68 -7.50 13.57 -11.99
N GLY A 69 -7.92 14.57 -11.23
CA GLY A 69 -7.75 14.66 -9.79
C GLY A 69 -8.97 14.09 -9.06
N ASN A 70 -9.07 12.78 -8.96
CA ASN A 70 -10.24 12.14 -8.37
C ASN A 70 -10.21 12.13 -6.82
N ALA A 71 -9.01 12.09 -6.23
CA ALA A 71 -8.82 11.91 -4.79
C ALA A 71 -9.46 10.62 -4.20
N ASP A 72 -9.57 9.55 -5.02
CA ASP A 72 -10.28 8.30 -4.68
C ASP A 72 -9.71 7.56 -3.46
N VAL A 73 -8.42 7.78 -3.14
CA VAL A 73 -7.76 7.07 -2.02
C VAL A 73 -8.42 7.36 -0.69
N TYR A 74 -8.96 8.55 -0.47
CA TYR A 74 -9.59 8.89 0.80
C TYR A 74 -10.86 8.08 1.06
N LEU A 75 -11.64 7.77 0.02
CA LEU A 75 -12.83 6.92 0.14
C LEU A 75 -12.43 5.48 0.44
N HIS A 76 -11.48 4.93 -0.29
CA HIS A 76 -10.98 3.57 -0.07
C HIS A 76 -10.31 3.41 1.30
N LEU A 77 -9.54 4.41 1.72
CA LEU A 77 -8.93 4.42 3.05
C LEU A 77 -10.00 4.50 4.14
N GLY A 78 -10.97 5.40 3.99
CA GLY A 78 -12.06 5.56 4.95
C GLY A 78 -12.90 4.29 5.11
N THR A 79 -13.26 3.65 4.00
CA THR A 79 -13.98 2.37 4.01
C THR A 79 -13.16 1.25 4.67
N THR A 80 -11.89 1.10 4.31
CA THR A 80 -10.99 0.10 4.93
C THR A 80 -10.85 0.32 6.43
N LEU A 81 -10.67 1.57 6.87
CA LEU A 81 -10.56 1.91 8.29
C LEU A 81 -11.86 1.60 9.04
N LEU A 82 -13.00 1.97 8.45
CA LEU A 82 -14.31 1.68 9.03
C LEU A 82 -14.52 0.16 9.16
N GLU A 83 -14.27 -0.60 8.10
CA GLU A 83 -14.35 -2.06 8.10
C GLU A 83 -13.43 -2.67 9.16
N THR A 84 -12.20 -2.15 9.30
CA THR A 84 -11.23 -2.60 10.30
C THR A 84 -11.75 -2.36 11.73
N VAL A 85 -12.28 -1.17 12.00
CA VAL A 85 -12.84 -0.83 13.31
C VAL A 85 -14.06 -1.69 13.62
N LEU A 86 -14.97 -1.86 12.67
CA LEU A 86 -16.16 -2.70 12.84
C LEU A 86 -15.77 -4.16 13.06
N ALA A 87 -14.87 -4.71 12.25
CA ALA A 87 -14.37 -6.07 12.39
C ALA A 87 -13.68 -6.29 13.74
N PHE A 88 -12.91 -5.31 14.22
CA PHE A 88 -12.28 -5.37 15.54
C PHE A 88 -13.31 -5.37 16.68
N VAL A 89 -14.28 -4.44 16.65
CA VAL A 89 -15.30 -4.32 17.71
C VAL A 89 -16.18 -5.57 17.75
N ILE A 90 -16.73 -5.97 16.61
CA ILE A 90 -17.61 -7.14 16.50
C ILE A 90 -16.82 -8.41 16.83
N GLY A 91 -15.63 -8.57 16.27
CA GLY A 91 -14.75 -9.71 16.53
C GLY A 91 -14.35 -9.83 17.99
N THR A 92 -14.07 -8.72 18.67
CA THR A 92 -13.71 -8.72 20.10
C THR A 92 -14.90 -9.10 20.98
N VAL A 93 -16.08 -8.51 20.75
CA VAL A 93 -17.27 -8.80 21.54
C VAL A 93 -17.69 -10.26 21.39
N LEU A 94 -17.77 -10.76 20.14
CA LEU A 94 -18.11 -12.16 19.87
C LEU A 94 -17.02 -13.11 20.38
N GLY A 95 -15.76 -12.79 20.13
CA GLY A 95 -14.62 -13.60 20.57
C GLY A 95 -14.57 -13.74 22.10
N LEU A 96 -14.82 -12.66 22.83
CA LEU A 96 -14.86 -12.68 24.30
C LEU A 96 -16.08 -13.45 24.83
N ALA A 97 -17.26 -13.23 24.26
CA ALA A 97 -18.48 -13.92 24.66
C ALA A 97 -18.37 -15.45 24.41
N CYS A 98 -17.99 -15.85 23.20
CA CYS A 98 -17.81 -17.25 22.85
C CYS A 98 -16.63 -17.88 23.60
N GLY A 99 -15.52 -17.16 23.76
CA GLY A 99 -14.35 -17.63 24.50
C GLY A 99 -14.65 -17.90 25.97
N LEU A 100 -15.36 -16.98 26.64
CA LEU A 100 -15.78 -17.16 28.02
C LEU A 100 -16.79 -18.31 28.16
N TRP A 101 -17.74 -18.43 27.23
CA TRP A 101 -18.70 -19.53 27.24
C TRP A 101 -18.02 -20.90 27.09
N LEU A 102 -17.06 -21.03 26.17
CA LEU A 102 -16.29 -22.26 25.99
C LEU A 102 -15.42 -22.58 27.20
N ALA A 103 -14.87 -21.57 27.89
CA ALA A 103 -14.12 -21.77 29.12
C ALA A 103 -14.98 -22.34 30.26
N LEU A 104 -16.27 -22.02 30.29
CA LEU A 104 -17.23 -22.50 31.30
C LEU A 104 -17.86 -23.85 30.94
N ALA A 105 -17.77 -24.31 29.68
CA ALA A 105 -18.43 -25.52 29.18
C ALA A 105 -17.42 -26.59 28.68
N PRO A 106 -16.93 -27.48 29.55
CA PRO A 106 -15.88 -28.46 29.21
C PRO A 106 -16.24 -29.41 28.07
N THR A 107 -17.52 -29.82 27.98
CA THR A 107 -18.00 -30.72 26.91
C THR A 107 -18.01 -30.04 25.54
N ALA A 108 -18.46 -28.79 25.47
CA ALA A 108 -18.47 -28.01 24.23
C ALA A 108 -17.04 -27.69 23.75
N SER A 109 -16.16 -27.32 24.69
CA SER A 109 -14.74 -27.08 24.40
C SER A 109 -14.07 -28.31 23.81
N LEU A 110 -14.27 -29.49 24.39
CA LEU A 110 -13.68 -30.74 23.89
C LEU A 110 -14.09 -31.05 22.43
N ILE A 111 -15.35 -30.78 22.07
CA ILE A 111 -15.88 -31.06 20.73
C ILE A 111 -15.36 -30.01 19.72
N LEU A 112 -15.29 -28.74 20.11
CA LEU A 112 -14.98 -27.62 19.20
C LEU A 112 -13.47 -27.34 19.05
N ASP A 113 -12.63 -27.77 19.99
CA ASP A 113 -11.18 -27.57 19.98
C ASP A 113 -10.49 -27.91 18.63
N PRO A 114 -10.70 -29.09 18.00
CA PRO A 114 -10.07 -29.39 16.72
C PRO A 114 -10.51 -28.44 15.59
N TYR A 115 -11.77 -28.02 15.57
CA TYR A 115 -12.30 -27.11 14.55
C TYR A 115 -11.76 -25.68 14.73
N ILE A 116 -11.67 -25.19 15.96
CA ILE A 116 -11.12 -23.87 16.27
C ILE A 116 -9.65 -23.79 15.86
N LYS A 117 -8.87 -24.83 16.17
CA LYS A 117 -7.45 -24.92 15.77
C LYS A 117 -7.30 -24.95 14.25
N ALA A 118 -8.09 -25.76 13.56
CA ALA A 118 -8.06 -25.84 12.11
C ALA A 118 -8.37 -24.47 11.46
N ALA A 119 -9.43 -23.80 11.92
CA ALA A 119 -9.81 -22.47 11.43
C ALA A 119 -8.70 -21.42 11.66
N ASN A 120 -8.03 -21.44 12.82
CA ASN A 120 -6.94 -20.51 13.11
C ASN A 120 -5.70 -20.75 12.24
N SER A 121 -5.44 -22.01 11.87
CA SER A 121 -4.29 -22.42 11.04
C SER A 121 -4.49 -22.28 9.53
N MET A 122 -5.68 -21.86 9.07
CA MET A 122 -5.99 -21.84 7.64
C MET A 122 -5.12 -20.80 6.90
N PRO A 123 -4.41 -21.18 5.82
CA PRO A 123 -3.65 -20.25 5.02
C PRO A 123 -4.58 -19.27 4.30
N ARG A 124 -4.22 -17.98 4.32
CA ARG A 124 -5.01 -16.91 3.69
C ARG A 124 -4.94 -16.91 2.17
N VAL A 125 -3.97 -17.61 1.60
CA VAL A 125 -3.77 -17.77 0.16
C VAL A 125 -3.40 -19.22 -0.09
N ILE A 126 -4.21 -19.90 -0.88
CA ILE A 126 -3.92 -21.21 -1.45
C ILE A 126 -3.43 -20.93 -2.88
N LEU A 127 -2.11 -20.92 -3.05
CA LEU A 127 -1.45 -20.88 -4.36
C LEU A 127 -1.48 -22.26 -5.00
#